data_AF-A0A562KRB6-F1
#
_entry.id   AF-A0A562KRB6-F1
#
_cell.length_a   1.000
_cell.length_b   1.000
_cell.length_c   1.000
_cell.angle_alpha   90.00
_cell.angle_beta   90.00
_cell.angle_gamma   90.00
#
_symmetry.space_group_name_H-M   'P 1'
#
loop_
_entity.id
_entity.type
_entity.pdbx_description
1 polymer ?
#
loop_
_entity_poly.entity_id
_entity_poly.type
_entity_poly.pdbx_seq_one_letter_code
_entity_poly.pdbx_strand_id
1 'polypeptide(L)' 'MNVFKTMIAVALISTATISSASAAWSFADQEPAAFASMYPDRDVLNGGALTPAGRMGLERPGGAAPVFGAAHPYVRHWHR' A
#
# COMPACT_ATOMS: atom_id res chain seq x y z
N MET A 1 40.77 -21.85 -8.27
CA MET A 1 39.59 -20.96 -8.25
C MET A 1 40.06 -19.58 -8.72
N ASN A 2 39.57 -19.05 -9.85
CA ASN A 2 40.05 -17.77 -10.40
C ASN A 2 39.21 -16.58 -9.90
N VAL A 3 39.84 -15.41 -9.82
CA VAL A 3 39.24 -14.13 -9.39
C VAL A 3 37.94 -13.82 -10.14
N PHE A 4 37.88 -14.14 -11.43
CA PHE A 4 36.68 -14.01 -12.25
C PHE A 4 35.51 -14.87 -11.76
N LYS A 5 35.78 -16.12 -11.39
CA LYS A 5 34.76 -17.04 -10.83
C LYS A 5 34.26 -16.56 -9.48
N THR A 6 35.13 -15.99 -8.64
CA THR A 6 34.72 -15.39 -7.36
C THR A 6 33.89 -14.13 -7.55
N MET A 7 34.20 -13.28 -8.53
CA MET A 7 33.38 -12.09 -8.84
C MET A 7 31.98 -12.46 -9.30
N ILE A 8 31.86 -13.48 -10.16
CA ILE A 8 30.56 -14.00 -10.60
C ILE A 8 29.77 -14.57 -9.42
N ALA A 9 30.42 -15.38 -8.57
CA ALA A 9 29.77 -15.96 -7.41
C ALA A 9 29.27 -14.88 -6.43
N VAL A 10 30.09 -13.85 -6.16
CA VAL A 10 29.70 -12.72 -5.31
C VAL A 10 28.54 -11.94 -5.92
N ALA A 11 28.58 -11.64 -7.22
CA ALA A 11 27.50 -10.92 -7.89
C ALA A 11 26.15 -11.67 -7.85
N LEU A 12 26.17 -12.99 -8.06
CA LEU A 12 24.97 -13.83 -7.99
C LEU A 12 24.39 -13.93 -6.56
N ILE A 13 25.26 -13.96 -5.54
CA ILE A 13 24.82 -13.97 -4.14
C ILE A 13 24.27 -12.59 -3.76
N SER A 14 24.84 -11.49 -4.27
CA SER A 14 24.36 -10.13 -4.03
C SER A 14 22.97 -9.84 -4.64
N THR A 15 22.59 -10.49 -5.74
CA THR A 15 21.23 -10.33 -6.30
C THR A 15 20.18 -11.17 -5.58
N ALA A 16 20.56 -12.29 -4.96
CA ALA A 16 19.63 -13.14 -4.20
C ALA A 16 19.18 -12.52 -2.86
N THR A 17 19.87 -11.50 -2.35
CA THR A 17 19.52 -10.80 -1.11
C THR A 17 18.66 -9.56 -1.31
N ILE A 18 18.20 -9.28 -2.55
CA ILE A 18 17.17 -8.26 -2.81
C ILE A 18 15.84 -8.81 -2.30
N SER A 19 15.69 -8.71 -0.99
CA SER A 19 14.58 -9.18 -0.20
C SER A 19 13.30 -8.43 -0.57
N SER A 20 12.31 -9.18 -1.06
CA SER A 20 10.90 -9.12 -0.65
C SER A 20 10.16 -7.77 -0.61
N ALA A 21 10.56 -6.76 -1.40
CA ALA A 21 9.69 -5.61 -1.63
C ALA A 21 8.55 -5.94 -2.64
N SER A 22 8.80 -6.86 -3.57
CA SER A 22 7.84 -7.28 -4.61
C SER A 22 6.91 -8.42 -4.19
N ALA A 23 7.22 -9.14 -3.10
CA ALA A 23 6.42 -10.29 -2.66
C ALA A 23 5.07 -9.89 -2.05
N ALA A 24 4.93 -8.65 -1.56
CA ALA A 24 3.66 -8.14 -1.03
C ALA A 24 2.55 -8.13 -2.11
N TRP A 25 2.92 -8.00 -3.38
CA TRP A 25 1.97 -7.91 -4.49
C TRP A 25 1.50 -9.28 -4.99
N SER A 26 2.38 -10.30 -4.93
CA SER A 26 2.00 -11.69 -5.25
C SER A 26 0.83 -12.18 -4.40
N PHE A 27 0.71 -11.70 -3.16
CA PHE A 27 -0.41 -12.04 -2.28
C PHE A 27 -1.70 -11.29 -2.66
N ALA A 28 -1.60 -10.05 -3.16
CA ALA A 28 -2.74 -9.25 -3.60
C ALA A 28 -3.44 -9.85 -4.82
N ASP A 29 -2.70 -10.49 -5.72
CA ASP A 29 -3.26 -11.19 -6.89
C ASP A 29 -3.94 -12.52 -6.53
N GLN A 30 -3.39 -13.25 -5.56
CA GLN A 30 -3.93 -14.55 -5.15
C GLN A 30 -5.18 -14.41 -4.29
N GLU A 31 -5.18 -13.48 -3.34
CA GLU A 31 -6.27 -13.30 -2.37
C GLU A 31 -6.62 -11.80 -2.23
N PRO A 32 -7.22 -11.20 -3.28
CA PRO A 32 -7.47 -9.76 -3.33
C PRO A 32 -8.39 -9.28 -2.21
N ALA A 33 -9.35 -10.10 -1.78
CA ALA A 33 -10.24 -9.77 -0.67
C ALA A 33 -9.52 -9.75 0.69
N ALA A 34 -8.63 -10.71 0.93
CA ALA A 34 -7.83 -10.75 2.16
C ALA A 34 -6.85 -9.59 2.20
N PHE A 35 -6.20 -9.28 1.07
CA PHE A 35 -5.30 -8.13 0.97
C PHE A 35 -6.03 -6.81 1.26
N ALA A 36 -7.21 -6.59 0.67
CA ALA A 36 -8.01 -5.39 0.92
C ALA A 36 -8.43 -5.24 2.39
N SER A 37 -8.58 -6.35 3.14
CA SER A 37 -8.89 -6.31 4.57
C SER A 37 -7.67 -5.99 5.45
N MET A 38 -6.47 -6.43 5.06
CA MET A 38 -5.22 -6.18 5.78
C MET A 38 -4.62 -4.81 5.47
N TYR A 39 -4.78 -4.35 4.23
CA TYR A 39 -4.24 -3.09 3.72
C TYR A 39 -5.36 -2.25 3.11
N PRO A 40 -6.30 -1.77 3.93
CA PRO A 40 -7.50 -1.12 3.43
C PRO A 40 -7.22 0.29 2.87
N ASP A 41 -6.04 0.85 3.15
CA ASP A 41 -5.50 2.06 2.53
C ASP A 41 -4.89 1.82 1.14
N ARG A 42 -4.87 0.57 0.65
CA ARG A 42 -4.24 0.15 -0.61
C ARG A 42 -5.27 -0.37 -1.60
N ASP A 43 -5.23 0.18 -2.81
CA ASP A 43 -6.12 -0.20 -3.90
C ASP A 43 -5.49 -1.33 -4.73
N VAL A 44 -5.96 -2.57 -4.51
CA VAL A 44 -5.52 -3.76 -5.25
C VAL A 44 -5.66 -3.59 -6.77
N LEU A 45 -6.74 -2.94 -7.23
CA LEU A 45 -7.03 -2.79 -8.66
C LEU A 45 -6.10 -1.79 -9.34
N ASN A 46 -5.50 -0.89 -8.55
CA ASN A 46 -4.52 0.09 -9.00
C ASN A 46 -3.12 -0.23 -8.46
N GLY A 47 -2.83 -1.50 -8.24
CA GLY A 47 -1.47 -1.93 -7.93
C GLY A 47 -0.99 -1.57 -6.53
N GLY A 48 -1.90 -1.58 -5.54
CA GLY A 48 -1.58 -1.17 -4.18
C GLY A 48 -1.26 0.33 -4.05
N ALA A 49 -1.67 1.15 -5.02
CA ALA A 49 -1.64 2.60 -4.85
C ALA A 49 -2.49 3.01 -3.64
N LEU A 50 -2.13 4.12 -3.00
CA LEU A 50 -2.93 4.63 -1.89
C LEU A 50 -4.34 4.99 -2.37
N THR A 51 -5.37 4.58 -1.62
CA THR A 51 -6.74 5.03 -1.84
C THR A 51 -6.81 6.56 -1.72
N PRO A 52 -7.83 7.23 -2.31
CA PRO A 52 -8.01 8.67 -2.14
C PRO A 52 -8.04 9.11 -0.68
N ALA A 53 -8.66 8.31 0.18
CA ALA A 53 -8.70 8.56 1.60
C ALA A 53 -7.30 8.33 2.22
N GLY A 54 -6.58 7.28 1.83
CA GLY A 54 -5.26 6.95 2.38
C GLY A 54 -4.24 8.04 2.11
N ARG A 55 -4.36 8.71 0.95
CA ARG A 55 -3.60 9.92 0.64
C ARG A 55 -3.93 11.11 1.53
N MET A 56 -5.15 11.17 2.07
CA MET A 56 -5.63 12.24 2.96
C MET A 56 -5.51 11.87 4.44
N GLY A 57 -5.08 10.64 4.78
CA GLY A 57 -5.03 10.15 6.16
C GLY A 57 -6.41 10.03 6.81
N LEU A 58 -7.47 9.79 6.02
CA LEU A 58 -8.85 9.71 6.51
C LEU A 58 -9.27 8.28 6.87
N GLU A 59 -8.34 7.34 6.83
CA GLU A 59 -8.60 5.91 6.99
C GLU A 59 -8.96 5.65 8.45
N ARG A 60 -10.09 4.97 8.66
CA ARG A 60 -10.40 4.44 9.97
C ARG A 60 -9.57 3.18 10.24
N PRO A 61 -9.48 2.72 11.49
CA PRO A 61 -9.06 1.35 11.76
C PRO A 61 -9.93 0.38 10.93
N GLY A 62 -9.34 -0.35 9.98
CA GLY A 62 -10.06 -1.16 8.97
C GLY A 62 -10.28 -0.48 7.61
N GLY A 63 -9.72 0.71 7.41
CA GLY A 63 -9.61 1.54 6.18
C GLY A 63 -10.87 1.79 5.37
N ALA A 64 -12.04 1.66 6.00
CA ALA A 64 -13.22 2.33 5.49
C ALA A 64 -13.07 3.84 5.72
N ALA A 65 -13.04 4.61 4.63
CA ALA A 65 -13.26 6.04 4.69
C ALA A 65 -14.71 6.31 5.11
N PRO A 66 -14.99 7.33 5.94
CA PRO A 66 -16.36 7.69 6.26
C PRO A 66 -17.12 8.08 4.99
N VAL A 67 -18.29 7.44 4.75
CA VAL A 67 -19.16 7.71 3.59
C VAL A 67 -19.66 9.16 3.56
N PHE A 68 -19.74 9.78 4.74
CA PHE A 68 -20.02 11.19 4.91
C PHE A 68 -18.81 11.82 5.59
N GLY A 69 -18.12 12.74 4.91
CA GLY A 69 -17.12 13.59 5.54
C GLY A 69 -17.75 14.23 6.77
N ALA A 70 -16.98 14.40 7.85
CA ALA A 70 -17.44 15.10 9.04
C ALA A 70 -18.07 16.42 8.59
N ALA A 71 -19.41 16.48 8.59
CA ALA A 71 -20.13 17.65 8.18
C ALA A 71 -19.74 18.71 9.20
N HIS A 72 -18.87 19.65 8.83
CA HIS A 72 -18.75 20.89 9.57
C HIS A 72 -20.11 21.57 9.42
N PRO A 73 -20.93 21.68 10.48
CA PRO A 73 -22.10 22.53 10.40
C PRO A 73 -21.54 23.95 10.41
N TYR A 74 -21.26 24.51 9.23
CA TYR A 74 -21.24 25.95 9.08
C TYR A 74 -22.68 26.39 9.32
N VAL A 75 -23.02 26.62 10.59
CA VAL A 75 -24.21 27.35 11.00
C VAL A 75 -24.02 28.76 10.49
N ARG A 76 -24.38 28.99 9.23
CA ARG A 76 -24.50 30.30 8.63
C ARG A 76 -25.72 30.95 9.24
N HIS A 77 -25.54 31.54 10.41
CA HIS A 77 -26.56 32.32 11.08
C HIS A 77 -26.80 33.58 10.25
N TRP A 78 -27.77 33.52 9.34
CA TRP A 78 -28.27 34.70 8.65
C TRP A 78 -29.00 35.55 9.67
N HIS A 79 -28.34 36.60 10.17
CA HIS A 79 -29.03 37.71 10.81
C HIS A 79 -29.72 38.53 9.72
N ARG A 80 -31.05 38.59 9.81
CA ARG A 80 -31.91 39.49 9.05
C ARG A 80 -32.21 40.71 9.92
#